data_AF-C0GAX9-F1
#
_entry.id   AF-C0GAX9-F1
#
_cell.length_a   1.000
_cell.length_b   1.000
_cell.length_c   1.000
_cell.angle_alpha   90.00
_cell.angle_beta   90.00
_cell.angle_gamma   90.00
#
_symmetry.space_group_name_H-M   'P 1'
#
loop_
_entity.id
_entity.type
_entity.pdbx_description
1 polymer ?
#
loop_
_entity_poly.entity_id
_entity_poly.type
_entity_poly.pdbx_seq_one_letter_code
_entity_poly.pdbx_strand_id
1 'polypeptide(L)'
;MSGSCFNRIAGTARSLCFYVLSCAKPLCLFGSKTLEARRSSILQISRIDHFVLTVQDIDVTCDFYSRACGMEVVTFAGGRKALSFGQHKINLHQAGSEFLPKAASPTRGSGDFCLISSIPLDEVIAHLETENIAIEDGPDFS
;
A
#
# COMPACT_ATOMS: atom_id res chain seq x y z
N MET A 1 -0.16 -6.50 26.46
CA MET A 1 -1.44 -7.09 25.99
C MET A 1 -1.69 -6.55 24.59
N SER A 2 -2.00 -7.46 23.67
CA SER A 2 -2.06 -7.38 22.21
C SER A 2 -2.42 -6.04 21.56
N GLY A 3 -1.47 -5.43 20.84
CA GLY A 3 -1.74 -4.41 19.83
C GLY A 3 -1.71 -5.06 18.46
N SER A 4 -2.87 -5.47 17.94
CA SER A 4 -2.99 -5.93 16.56
C SER A 4 -2.80 -4.75 15.61
N CYS A 5 -1.83 -4.87 14.71
CA CYS A 5 -1.65 -3.96 13.59
C CYS A 5 -2.71 -4.34 12.56
N PHE A 6 -3.91 -3.75 12.68
CA PHE A 6 -4.98 -3.94 11.69
C PHE A 6 -4.62 -3.17 10.43
N ASN A 7 -4.72 -3.83 9.27
CA ASN A 7 -4.88 -3.15 7.99
C ASN A 7 -6.25 -2.46 8.03
N ARG A 8 -6.25 -1.16 7.77
CA ARG A 8 -7.40 -0.28 7.95
C ARG A 8 -7.80 0.28 6.59
N ILE A 9 -9.10 0.25 6.27
CA ILE A 9 -9.66 0.72 4.99
C ILE A 9 -10.51 1.97 5.25
N ALA A 10 -10.22 3.05 4.55
CA ALA A 10 -11.07 4.23 4.40
C ALA A 10 -11.41 4.44 2.92
N GLY A 11 -12.66 4.71 2.58
CA GLY A 11 -13.11 4.83 1.20
C GLY A 11 -13.40 6.27 0.80
N THR A 12 -12.93 6.69 -0.39
CA THR A 12 -13.52 7.84 -1.10
C THR A 12 -14.09 7.37 -2.44
N ALA A 13 -14.95 8.18 -3.06
CA ALA A 13 -15.89 7.85 -4.14
C ALA A 13 -15.43 6.96 -5.33
N ARG A 14 -14.13 6.69 -5.52
CA ARG A 14 -13.59 5.71 -6.49
C ARG A 14 -12.32 4.97 -6.02
N SER A 15 -11.93 5.09 -4.75
CA SER A 15 -10.63 4.67 -4.24
C SER A 15 -10.72 4.16 -2.79
N LEU A 16 -10.20 2.96 -2.51
CA LEU A 16 -9.91 2.50 -1.14
C LEU A 16 -8.59 3.12 -0.69
N CYS A 17 -8.61 4.10 0.19
CA CYS A 17 -7.42 4.57 0.90
C CYS A 17 -7.18 3.77 2.18
N PHE A 18 -6.02 3.15 2.30
CA PHE A 18 -5.58 2.52 3.53
C PHE A 18 -4.82 3.56 4.35
N TYR A 19 -5.23 3.85 5.59
CA TYR A 19 -4.48 4.77 6.47
C TYR A 19 -3.70 3.99 7.52
N VAL A 20 -2.41 4.27 7.67
CA VAL A 20 -1.70 3.94 8.91
C VAL A 20 -0.82 5.11 9.33
N LEU A 21 -1.31 5.85 10.33
CA LEU A 21 -0.73 7.12 10.78
C LEU A 21 0.44 6.93 11.74
N SER A 22 1.50 7.73 11.55
CA SER A 22 2.08 8.50 12.67
C SER A 22 2.89 9.71 12.19
N CYS A 23 2.82 10.75 13.02
CA CYS A 23 3.30 12.12 12.91
C CYS A 23 4.84 12.26 12.77
N ALA A 24 5.31 13.14 11.88
CA ALA A 24 6.72 13.54 11.75
C ALA A 24 6.93 15.05 11.99
N LYS A 25 8.08 15.39 12.59
CA LYS A 25 8.59 16.76 12.82
C LYS A 25 9.36 17.25 11.57
N PRO A 26 9.39 18.56 11.25
CA PRO A 26 10.21 19.05 10.15
C PRO A 26 11.53 19.67 10.64
N LEU A 27 12.61 19.45 9.90
CA LEU A 27 13.43 20.57 9.42
C LEU A 27 14.34 20.11 8.27
N CYS A 28 14.28 20.82 7.14
CA CYS A 28 15.34 20.84 6.15
C CYS A 28 15.33 22.21 5.49
N LEU A 29 16.49 22.85 5.33
CA LEU A 29 16.69 24.02 4.47
C LEU A 29 18.13 24.04 3.97
N PHE A 30 18.30 24.12 2.65
CA PHE A 30 19.35 24.76 1.84
C PHE A 30 19.15 24.20 0.41
N GLY A 31 19.20 24.91 -0.71
CA GLY A 31 19.55 26.28 -1.09
C GLY A 31 19.75 26.19 -2.61
N SER A 32 19.08 27.03 -3.39
CA SER A 32 18.89 26.90 -4.84
C SER A 32 20.05 27.46 -5.67
N LYS A 33 20.37 26.79 -6.78
CA LYS A 33 21.04 27.41 -7.94
C LYS A 33 20.38 26.92 -9.24
N THR A 34 20.01 27.88 -10.07
CA THR A 34 19.33 27.75 -11.36
C THR A 34 20.32 27.29 -12.43
N LEU A 35 19.92 26.33 -13.28
CA LEU A 35 20.66 25.92 -14.48
C LEU A 35 19.70 25.88 -15.67
N GLU A 36 20.06 26.63 -16.73
CA GLU A 36 19.38 26.71 -18.02
C GLU A 36 19.00 25.33 -18.60
N ALA A 37 17.73 25.21 -18.98
CA ALA A 37 17.13 24.00 -19.52
C ALA A 37 17.57 23.73 -20.97
N ARG A 38 18.65 22.95 -21.14
CA ARG A 38 18.76 22.07 -22.31
C ARG A 38 17.58 21.10 -22.26
N ARG A 39 16.86 20.92 -23.38
CA ARG A 39 15.77 19.94 -23.54
C ARG A 39 16.39 18.54 -23.49
N SER A 40 16.73 18.12 -22.27
CA SER A 40 17.26 16.82 -21.89
C SER A 40 16.23 15.76 -22.25
N SER A 41 16.63 14.51 -22.48
CA SER A 41 15.71 13.39 -22.43
C SER A 41 15.08 13.38 -21.03
N ILE A 42 13.90 14.01 -20.96
CA ILE A 42 13.21 14.37 -19.73
C ILE A 42 12.70 13.05 -19.17
N LEU A 43 13.43 12.43 -18.25
CA LEU A 43 13.01 11.20 -17.56
C LEU A 43 11.50 11.26 -17.28
N GLN A 44 10.74 10.36 -17.92
CA GLN A 44 9.28 10.26 -17.78
C GLN A 44 8.97 8.98 -17.02
N ILE A 45 8.29 9.10 -15.88
CA ILE A 45 7.76 7.96 -15.14
C ILE A 45 6.36 7.64 -15.71
N SER A 46 6.14 6.40 -16.11
CA SER A 46 4.84 5.98 -16.68
C SER A 46 3.81 5.68 -15.60
N ARG A 47 4.18 4.85 -14.62
CA ARG A 47 3.30 4.34 -13.55
C ARG A 47 4.13 3.67 -12.47
N ILE A 48 3.49 3.36 -11.35
CA ILE A 48 4.06 2.46 -10.34
C ILE A 48 3.96 1.03 -10.87
N ASP A 49 5.06 0.29 -10.85
CA ASP A 49 5.05 -1.16 -11.13
C ASP A 49 4.62 -1.94 -9.88
N HIS A 50 5.33 -1.69 -8.77
CA HIS A 50 5.05 -2.26 -7.47
C HIS A 50 5.64 -1.41 -6.35
N PHE A 51 5.25 -1.71 -5.12
CA PHE A 51 5.91 -1.26 -3.90
C PHE A 51 6.05 -2.41 -2.90
N VAL A 52 6.75 -2.18 -1.79
CA VAL A 52 7.02 -3.19 -0.77
C VAL A 52 6.31 -2.79 0.52
N LEU A 53 5.54 -3.72 1.09
CA LEU A 53 5.05 -3.59 2.46
C LEU A 53 5.91 -4.45 3.39
N THR A 54 6.31 -3.85 4.51
CA THR A 54 6.89 -4.58 5.63
C THR A 54 5.78 -4.99 6.57
N VAL A 55 5.63 -6.28 6.80
CA VAL A 55 4.49 -6.86 7.54
C VAL A 55 4.96 -7.74 8.69
N GLN A 56 4.09 -7.96 9.67
CA GLN A 56 4.43 -8.82 10.80
C GLN A 56 4.50 -10.29 10.40
N ASP A 57 3.54 -10.71 9.58
CA ASP A 57 3.36 -12.08 9.14
C ASP A 57 2.87 -12.06 7.68
N ILE A 58 3.56 -12.79 6.82
CA ILE A 58 3.28 -12.79 5.38
C ILE A 58 1.97 -13.52 5.08
N ASP A 59 1.71 -14.66 5.72
CA ASP A 59 0.55 -15.49 5.41
C ASP A 59 -0.75 -14.82 5.89
N VAL A 60 -0.74 -14.19 7.07
CA VAL A 60 -1.86 -13.38 7.57
C VAL A 60 -2.13 -12.19 6.64
N THR A 61 -1.09 -11.55 6.13
CA THR A 61 -1.23 -10.44 5.17
C THR A 61 -1.81 -10.94 3.85
N CYS A 62 -1.32 -12.08 3.36
CA CYS A 62 -1.82 -12.71 2.15
C CYS A 62 -3.30 -13.04 2.26
N ASP A 63 -3.72 -13.72 3.33
CA ASP A 63 -5.12 -14.03 3.59
C ASP A 63 -5.99 -12.77 3.59
N PHE A 64 -5.58 -11.72 4.33
CA PHE A 64 -6.33 -10.48 4.42
C PHE A 64 -6.55 -9.85 3.04
N TYR A 65 -5.50 -9.62 2.25
CA TYR A 65 -5.65 -8.92 0.96
C TYR A 65 -6.31 -9.79 -0.11
N SER A 66 -6.17 -11.12 -0.04
CA SER A 66 -6.92 -12.02 -0.91
C SER A 66 -8.41 -11.99 -0.62
N ARG A 67 -8.82 -11.99 0.65
CA ARG A 67 -10.24 -11.90 1.03
C ARG A 67 -10.82 -10.51 0.85
N ALA A 68 -10.15 -9.48 1.37
CA ALA A 68 -10.66 -8.11 1.36
C ALA A 68 -10.69 -7.49 -0.04
N CYS A 69 -9.65 -7.74 -0.84
CA CYS A 69 -9.43 -7.03 -2.11
C CYS A 69 -9.36 -7.97 -3.33
N GLY A 70 -9.56 -9.28 -3.16
CA GLY A 70 -9.48 -10.25 -4.26
C GLY A 70 -8.08 -10.39 -4.87
N MET A 71 -7.02 -10.01 -4.15
CA MET A 71 -5.65 -10.06 -4.69
C MET A 71 -5.12 -11.49 -4.78
N GLU A 72 -4.38 -11.80 -5.83
CA GLU A 72 -3.77 -13.11 -6.02
C GLU A 72 -2.41 -13.21 -5.31
N VAL A 73 -2.20 -14.29 -4.56
CA VAL A 73 -0.90 -14.56 -3.91
C VAL A 73 0.06 -15.19 -4.90
N VAL A 74 1.13 -14.48 -5.23
CA VAL A 74 2.19 -14.95 -6.13
C VAL A 74 3.43 -15.32 -5.32
N THR A 75 4.02 -16.48 -5.63
CA THR A 75 5.30 -16.90 -5.07
C THR A 75 6.37 -16.87 -6.15
N PHE A 76 7.50 -16.22 -5.90
CA PHE A 76 8.58 -16.05 -6.88
C PHE A 76 9.96 -16.07 -6.22
N ALA A 77 11.01 -16.17 -7.04
CA ALA A 77 12.41 -15.99 -6.63
C ALA A 77 12.79 -16.68 -5.30
N GLY A 78 12.50 -17.99 -5.19
CA GLY A 78 12.91 -18.79 -4.04
C GLY A 78 12.04 -18.61 -2.78
N GLY A 79 10.75 -18.25 -2.94
CA GLY A 79 9.79 -18.21 -1.83
C GLY A 79 9.31 -16.82 -1.43
N ARG A 80 9.72 -15.77 -2.16
CA ARG A 80 9.21 -14.41 -1.97
C ARG A 80 7.73 -14.38 -2.32
N LYS A 81 6.94 -13.66 -1.52
CA LYS A 81 5.49 -13.50 -1.71
C LYS A 81 5.15 -12.10 -2.19
N ALA A 82 4.17 -12.02 -3.07
CA ALA A 82 3.56 -10.77 -3.50
C ALA A 82 2.04 -10.93 -3.63
N LEU A 83 1.34 -9.81 -3.54
CA LEU A 83 -0.08 -9.67 -3.81
C LEU A 83 -0.25 -9.01 -5.18
N SER A 84 -0.81 -9.72 -6.14
CA SER A 84 -1.01 -9.24 -7.51
C SER A 84 -2.43 -8.72 -7.70
N PHE A 85 -2.56 -7.60 -8.42
CA PHE A 85 -3.84 -7.00 -8.82
C PHE A 85 -3.69 -6.20 -10.11
N GLY A 86 -4.54 -6.49 -11.09
CA GLY A 86 -4.42 -5.90 -12.42
C GLY A 86 -3.03 -6.14 -13.03
N GLN A 87 -2.29 -5.08 -13.30
CA GLN A 87 -0.91 -5.12 -13.82
C GLN A 87 0.15 -4.77 -12.77
N HIS A 88 -0.24 -4.68 -11.50
CA HIS A 88 0.60 -4.23 -10.40
C HIS A 88 0.74 -5.33 -9.35
N LYS A 89 1.70 -5.13 -8.43
CA LYS A 89 1.81 -5.98 -7.25
C LYS A 89 2.30 -5.23 -6.03
N ILE A 90 2.08 -5.83 -4.86
CA ILE A 90 2.70 -5.45 -3.60
C ILE A 90 3.60 -6.60 -3.16
N ASN A 91 4.91 -6.36 -3.10
CA ASN A 91 5.84 -7.35 -2.55
C ASN A 91 5.79 -7.30 -1.03
N LEU A 92 5.85 -8.47 -0.38
CA LEU A 92 5.80 -8.57 1.08
C LEU A 92 7.16 -8.93 1.65
N HIS A 93 7.61 -8.13 2.62
CA HIS A 93 8.77 -8.43 3.45
C HIS A 93 8.30 -8.64 4.89
N GLN A 94 8.74 -9.73 5.53
CA GLN A 94 8.48 -9.92 6.96
C GLN A 94 9.43 -9.07 7.79
N ALA A 95 8.91 -8.37 8.81
CA ALA A 95 9.70 -7.56 9.71
C ALA A 95 10.75 -8.40 10.44
N GLY A 96 12.00 -7.93 10.45
CA GLY A 96 13.14 -8.67 10.99
C GLY A 96 13.69 -9.75 10.05
N SER A 97 13.10 -9.94 8.87
CA SER A 97 13.55 -10.87 7.84
C SER A 97 13.41 -10.25 6.44
N GLU A 98 13.62 -8.94 6.33
CA GLU A 98 13.49 -8.25 5.07
C GLU A 98 14.66 -8.55 4.14
N PHE A 99 14.36 -8.72 2.86
CA PHE A 99 15.40 -8.87 1.84
C PHE A 99 16.05 -7.53 1.52
N LEU A 100 17.34 -7.57 1.13
CA LEU A 100 18.06 -6.41 0.63
C LEU A 100 17.92 -6.30 -0.92
N PRO A 101 17.94 -5.07 -1.47
CA PRO A 101 17.85 -3.78 -0.77
C PRO A 101 16.44 -3.53 -0.21
N LYS A 102 16.36 -2.67 0.83
CA LYS A 102 15.11 -2.27 1.48
C LYS A 102 15.14 -0.78 1.87
N ALA A 103 13.99 -0.24 2.26
CA ALA A 103 13.91 1.11 2.83
C ALA A 103 14.87 1.26 4.02
N ALA A 104 15.37 2.48 4.26
CA ALA A 104 16.29 2.74 5.37
C ALA A 104 15.69 2.41 6.75
N SER A 105 14.36 2.58 6.90
CA SER A 105 13.61 2.23 8.11
C SER A 105 12.32 1.50 7.74
N PRO A 106 12.38 0.20 7.41
CA PRO A 106 11.21 -0.60 7.09
C PRO A 106 10.27 -0.63 8.29
N THR A 107 9.06 -0.08 8.13
CA THR A 107 8.13 0.11 9.24
C THR A 107 6.83 -0.63 8.92
N ARG A 108 6.38 -1.46 9.87
CA ARG A 108 5.09 -2.14 9.74
C ARG A 108 3.97 -1.14 9.89
N GLY A 109 2.94 -1.25 9.06
CA GLY A 109 1.83 -0.30 9.09
C GLY A 109 2.30 1.12 8.80
N SER A 110 3.18 1.32 7.82
CA SER A 110 3.47 2.67 7.30
C SER A 110 2.99 2.84 5.86
N GLY A 111 2.23 1.84 5.36
CA GLY A 111 1.63 1.91 4.04
C GLY A 111 0.37 2.75 4.11
N ASP A 112 0.34 3.82 3.33
CA ASP A 112 -0.85 4.63 3.10
C ASP A 112 -1.00 4.80 1.59
N PHE A 113 -2.01 4.14 1.03
CA PHE A 113 -2.20 4.10 -0.42
C PHE A 113 -3.65 3.87 -0.79
N CYS A 114 -3.98 4.37 -1.97
CA CYS A 114 -5.33 4.42 -2.50
C CYS A 114 -5.43 3.45 -3.71
N LEU A 115 -6.36 2.49 -3.69
CA LEU A 115 -6.58 1.52 -4.78
C LEU A 115 -7.91 1.77 -5.49
N ILE A 116 -7.86 1.80 -6.82
CA ILE A 116 -9.05 1.98 -7.65
C ILE A 116 -9.66 0.61 -7.97
N SER A 117 -10.97 0.48 -7.71
CA SER A 117 -11.75 -0.69 -8.11
C SER A 117 -12.63 -0.34 -9.32
N SER A 118 -12.82 -1.30 -10.22
CA SER A 118 -13.86 -1.24 -11.27
C SER A 118 -15.24 -1.62 -10.72
N ILE A 119 -15.29 -2.23 -9.54
CA ILE A 119 -16.52 -2.63 -8.86
C ILE A 119 -17.15 -1.39 -8.21
N PRO A 120 -18.48 -1.21 -8.32
CA PRO A 120 -19.22 -0.16 -7.63
C PRO A 120 -18.92 -0.12 -6.12
N LEU A 121 -18.88 1.07 -5.53
CA LEU A 121 -18.44 1.26 -4.16
C LEU A 121 -19.38 0.61 -3.13
N ASP A 122 -20.68 0.58 -3.41
CA ASP A 122 -21.70 -0.11 -2.62
C ASP A 122 -21.46 -1.63 -2.57
N GLU A 123 -21.10 -2.25 -3.69
CA GLU A 123 -20.72 -3.66 -3.73
C GLU A 123 -19.42 -3.93 -2.97
N VAL A 124 -18.43 -3.03 -3.06
CA VAL A 124 -17.20 -3.11 -2.26
C VAL A 124 -17.51 -3.05 -0.76
N ILE A 125 -18.37 -2.11 -0.33
CA ILE A 125 -18.77 -1.97 1.07
C ILE A 125 -19.44 -3.24 1.57
N ALA A 126 -20.42 -3.76 0.83
CA ALA A 126 -21.14 -4.99 1.20
C ALA A 126 -20.21 -6.21 1.29
N HIS A 127 -19.20 -6.29 0.42
CA HIS A 127 -18.17 -7.34 0.47
C HIS A 127 -17.33 -7.24 1.75
N LEU A 128 -16.83 -6.04 2.08
CA LEU A 128 -16.03 -5.82 3.29
C LEU A 128 -16.82 -6.14 4.57
N GLU A 129 -18.11 -5.79 4.61
CA GLU A 129 -19.01 -6.15 5.71
C GLU A 129 -19.17 -7.67 5.86
N THR A 130 -19.32 -8.39 4.73
CA THR A 130 -19.41 -9.86 4.72
C THR A 130 -18.12 -10.51 5.23
N GLU A 131 -16.97 -9.93 4.91
CA GLU A 131 -15.66 -10.34 5.41
C GLU A 131 -15.36 -9.88 6.85
N ASN A 132 -16.32 -9.20 7.51
CA ASN A 132 -16.21 -8.63 8.85
C ASN A 132 -15.05 -7.63 8.99
N ILE A 133 -14.82 -6.82 7.96
CA ILE A 133 -13.79 -5.79 7.93
C ILE A 133 -14.44 -4.44 8.19
N ALA A 134 -14.05 -3.78 9.28
CA ALA A 134 -14.56 -2.46 9.63
C ALA A 134 -14.05 -1.39 8.64
N ILE A 135 -14.98 -0.59 8.13
CA ILE A 135 -14.67 0.63 7.37
C ILE A 135 -14.42 1.75 8.38
N GLU A 136 -13.28 2.42 8.28
CA GLU A 136 -12.88 3.45 9.26
C GLU A 136 -13.49 4.81 8.98
N ASP A 137 -13.60 5.16 7.70
CA ASP A 137 -14.13 6.44 7.24
C ASP A 137 -14.64 6.33 5.80
N GLY A 138 -15.58 7.20 5.46
CA GLY A 138 -16.31 7.22 4.20
C GLY A 138 -17.55 6.30 4.16
N PRO A 139 -18.19 6.14 2.98
CA PRO A 139 -17.82 6.77 1.71
C PRO A 139 -17.99 8.29 1.73
N ASP A 140 -16.98 9.01 1.25
CA ASP A 140 -17.07 10.47 1.03
C ASP A 140 -17.59 10.76 -0.38
N PHE A 141 -18.73 11.46 -0.46
CA PHE A 141 -19.38 11.92 -1.69
C PHE A 141 -19.34 13.45 -1.84
N SER A 142 -18.58 14.15 -0.98
CA SER A 142 -18.48 15.61 -0.98
C SER A 142 -17.73 16.19 -2.17
#